data_AF-A0A955ISK3-F1
#
_entry.id   AF-A0A955ISK3-F1
#
_cell.length_a   1.000
_cell.length_b   1.000
_cell.length_c   1.000
_cell.angle_alpha   90.00
_cell.angle_beta   90.00
_cell.angle_gamma   90.00
#
_symmetry.space_group_name_H-M   'P 1'
#
loop_
_entity.id
_entity.type
_entity.pdbx_description
1 polymer ?
#
loop_
_entity_poly.entity_id
_entity_poly.type
_entity_poly.pdbx_seq_one_letter_code
_entity_poly.pdbx_strand_id
1 'polypeptide(L)'
;MKILHYLKRTRLEEGGVVRAVLDVCAILASSGQDVTLMTFDDTDAPKDWDGRAGMPRVVRLDAPRFAGRLPGSAVSKASELMRAHDVLHLHTLWTPSNGQLAAAARKAGTPYVVTIHGMLDDWCMTQRALKKKIYLALSARRVLEEARMVHCTASGELEQARQWFSNSRTTVIPLVFDTSPFRDLPGTEPAMQAFPVLREATRTLLFLSRVHYKKGIEHLIDASALLREQGLEHDVLVAGHGEAPYVEQ
;
A
#
# COMPACT_ATOMS: atom_id res chain seq x y z
N MET A 1 4.36 -22.48 4.35
CA MET A 1 2.98 -22.19 3.92
C MET A 1 3.02 -21.66 2.49
N LYS A 2 1.98 -21.92 1.70
CA LYS A 2 1.76 -21.38 0.36
C LYS A 2 0.83 -20.18 0.44
N ILE A 3 1.35 -19.00 0.12
CA ILE A 3 0.69 -17.71 0.34
C ILE A 3 0.45 -17.05 -1.01
N LEU A 4 -0.82 -16.80 -1.32
CA LEU A 4 -1.22 -16.16 -2.56
C LEU A 4 -1.57 -14.70 -2.29
N HIS A 5 -0.75 -13.76 -2.75
CA HIS A 5 -1.04 -12.32 -2.67
C HIS A 5 -1.78 -11.86 -3.91
N TYR A 6 -2.67 -10.87 -3.75
CA TYR A 6 -3.22 -10.12 -4.88
C TYR A 6 -3.08 -8.62 -4.68
N LEU A 7 -2.47 -7.99 -5.68
CA LEU A 7 -2.45 -6.54 -5.85
C LEU A 7 -2.82 -6.23 -7.29
N LYS A 8 -3.67 -5.22 -7.51
CA LYS A 8 -4.17 -4.86 -8.84
C LYS A 8 -3.02 -4.62 -9.86
N ARG A 9 -2.00 -3.85 -9.45
CA ARG A 9 -0.93 -3.33 -10.29
C ARG A 9 0.28 -3.08 -9.42
N THR A 10 1.47 -3.33 -9.95
CA THR A 10 2.73 -3.16 -9.22
C THR A 10 3.47 -1.88 -9.59
N ARG A 11 2.77 -0.83 -10.03
CA ARG A 11 3.40 0.45 -10.39
C ARG A 11 3.82 1.26 -9.17
N LEU A 12 5.12 1.45 -8.94
CA LEU A 12 5.66 2.15 -7.77
C LEU A 12 5.20 3.63 -7.69
N GLU A 13 4.95 4.25 -8.85
CA GLU A 13 4.37 5.60 -8.94
C GLU A 13 2.97 5.73 -8.29
N GLU A 14 2.22 4.63 -8.13
CA GLU A 14 0.90 4.64 -7.50
C GLU A 14 0.96 4.78 -5.96
N GLY A 15 2.16 4.70 -5.38
CA GLY A 15 2.42 5.04 -3.99
C GLY A 15 2.83 3.86 -3.10
N GLY A 16 3.01 4.16 -1.81
CA GLY A 16 3.67 3.26 -0.84
C GLY A 16 3.00 1.90 -0.62
N VAL A 17 1.72 1.75 -0.92
CA VAL A 17 1.03 0.45 -0.84
C VAL A 17 1.68 -0.58 -1.76
N VAL A 18 2.07 -0.16 -2.97
CA VAL A 18 2.72 -1.05 -3.94
C VAL A 18 4.06 -1.53 -3.39
N ARG A 19 4.89 -0.59 -2.92
CA ARG A 19 6.18 -0.92 -2.30
C ARG A 19 6.01 -1.87 -1.11
N ALA A 20 5.07 -1.58 -0.21
CA ALA A 20 4.82 -2.40 0.96
C ALA A 20 4.40 -3.84 0.62
N VAL A 21 3.58 -4.03 -0.40
CA VAL A 21 3.21 -5.38 -0.85
C VAL A 21 4.41 -6.11 -1.44
N LEU A 22 5.24 -5.42 -2.23
CA LEU A 22 6.44 -6.03 -2.79
C LEU A 22 7.42 -6.47 -1.68
N ASP A 23 7.60 -5.63 -0.65
CA ASP A 23 8.44 -5.94 0.51
C ASP A 23 7.91 -7.12 1.32
N VAL A 24 6.61 -7.15 1.61
CA VAL A 24 5.97 -8.27 2.31
C VAL A 24 6.19 -9.57 1.54
N CYS A 25 5.98 -9.57 0.22
CA CYS A 25 6.20 -10.76 -0.61
C CYS A 25 7.65 -11.24 -0.53
N ALA A 26 8.62 -10.34 -0.71
CA ALA A 26 10.05 -10.67 -0.68
C ALA A 26 10.50 -11.20 0.69
N ILE A 27 10.06 -10.56 1.77
CA ILE A 27 10.43 -10.93 3.14
C ILE A 27 9.81 -12.29 3.52
N LEU A 28 8.55 -12.55 3.16
CA LEU A 28 7.93 -13.85 3.42
C LEU A 28 8.62 -14.97 2.63
N ALA A 29 8.97 -14.73 1.36
CA ALA A 29 9.67 -15.71 0.54
C ALA A 29 11.06 -16.03 1.08
N SER A 30 11.85 -15.00 1.41
CA SER A 30 13.19 -15.17 2.01
C SER A 30 13.14 -15.81 3.41
N SER A 31 12.01 -15.72 4.10
CA SER A 31 11.73 -16.44 5.35
C SER A 31 11.22 -17.89 5.15
N GLY A 32 11.34 -18.44 3.94
CA GLY A 32 11.03 -19.84 3.62
C GLY A 32 9.57 -20.13 3.28
N GLN A 33 8.72 -19.11 3.07
CA GLN A 33 7.36 -19.32 2.57
C GLN A 33 7.32 -19.45 1.05
N ASP A 34 6.35 -20.19 0.52
CA ASP A 34 6.08 -20.26 -0.93
C ASP A 34 5.10 -19.14 -1.27
N VAL A 35 5.59 -18.08 -1.91
CA VAL A 35 4.86 -16.82 -2.11
C VAL A 35 4.56 -16.62 -3.59
N THR A 36 3.29 -16.45 -3.94
CA THR A 36 2.87 -16.06 -5.29
C THR A 36 2.16 -14.71 -5.26
N LEU A 37 2.61 -13.74 -6.06
CA LEU A 37 1.92 -12.48 -6.31
C LEU A 37 1.11 -12.56 -7.61
N MET A 38 -0.22 -12.51 -7.47
CA MET A 38 -1.12 -12.29 -8.60
C MET A 38 -1.31 -10.79 -8.85
N THR A 39 -1.18 -10.38 -10.10
CA THR A 39 -1.43 -9.02 -10.56
C THR A 39 -1.89 -9.03 -12.01
N PHE A 40 -2.53 -7.98 -12.50
CA PHE A 40 -2.75 -7.81 -13.94
C PHE A 40 -1.77 -6.83 -14.60
N ASP A 41 -0.91 -6.21 -13.79
CA ASP A 41 0.16 -5.32 -14.21
C ASP A 41 1.37 -5.57 -13.29
N ASP A 42 2.41 -6.15 -13.88
CA ASP A 42 3.67 -6.54 -13.26
C ASP A 42 4.84 -5.61 -13.68
N THR A 43 4.54 -4.37 -14.08
CA THR A 43 5.53 -3.41 -14.61
C THR A 43 6.76 -3.32 -13.71
N ASP A 44 6.57 -2.95 -12.43
CA ASP A 44 7.68 -2.83 -11.46
C ASP A 44 7.76 -4.03 -10.49
N ALA A 45 7.15 -5.16 -10.83
CA ALA A 45 7.45 -6.40 -10.11
C ALA A 45 8.90 -6.82 -10.45
N PRO A 46 9.73 -7.20 -9.45
CA PRO A 46 11.10 -7.62 -9.70
C PRO A 46 11.17 -8.80 -10.67
N LYS A 47 12.09 -8.73 -11.65
CA LYS A 47 12.15 -9.69 -12.76
C LYS A 47 12.72 -11.05 -12.36
N ASP A 48 13.40 -11.12 -11.22
CA ASP A 48 13.96 -12.33 -10.65
C ASP A 48 12.97 -13.11 -9.77
N TRP A 49 11.71 -12.65 -9.67
CA TRP A 49 10.62 -13.36 -8.99
C TRP A 49 10.06 -14.52 -9.82
N ASP A 50 10.89 -15.56 -9.96
CA ASP A 50 10.62 -16.78 -10.72
C ASP A 50 10.06 -17.93 -9.86
N GLY A 51 9.96 -17.75 -8.55
CA GLY A 51 9.49 -18.73 -7.57
C GLY A 51 10.52 -19.80 -7.18
N ARG A 52 11.82 -19.57 -7.38
CA ARG A 52 12.88 -20.38 -6.76
C ARG A 52 12.93 -20.18 -5.24
N ALA A 53 13.64 -21.05 -4.53
CA ALA A 53 13.76 -20.96 -3.06
C ALA A 53 14.20 -19.55 -2.61
N GLY A 54 13.45 -18.95 -1.70
CA GLY A 54 13.71 -17.58 -1.22
C GLY A 54 13.14 -16.46 -2.09
N MET A 55 12.57 -16.76 -3.26
CA MET A 55 12.03 -15.77 -4.20
C MET A 55 10.52 -15.94 -4.42
N PRO A 56 9.75 -14.85 -4.46
CA PRO A 56 8.35 -14.93 -4.86
C PRO A 56 8.19 -15.37 -6.31
N ARG A 57 6.98 -15.79 -6.68
CA ARG A 57 6.53 -16.02 -8.05
C ARG A 57 5.56 -14.92 -8.47
N VAL A 58 5.73 -14.33 -9.65
CA VAL A 58 4.70 -13.45 -10.23
C VAL A 58 3.79 -14.25 -11.17
N VAL A 59 2.47 -14.10 -11.00
CA VAL A 59 1.48 -14.65 -11.93
C VAL A 59 0.61 -13.54 -12.48
N ARG A 60 0.70 -13.32 -13.80
CA ARG A 60 -0.13 -12.34 -14.48
C ARG A 60 -1.54 -12.87 -14.75
N LEU A 61 -2.54 -12.08 -14.37
CA LEU A 61 -3.96 -12.24 -14.69
C LEU A 61 -4.35 -11.33 -15.86
N ASP A 62 -5.40 -11.72 -16.59
CA ASP A 62 -5.98 -10.83 -17.59
C ASP A 62 -6.47 -9.54 -16.94
N ALA A 63 -6.22 -8.41 -17.60
CA ALA A 63 -6.59 -7.10 -17.09
C ALA A 63 -8.11 -6.99 -16.86
N PRO A 64 -8.54 -6.25 -15.82
CA PRO A 64 -9.93 -5.94 -15.61
C PRO A 64 -10.54 -5.27 -16.84
N ARG A 65 -11.78 -5.64 -17.14
CA ARG A 65 -12.59 -5.01 -18.19
C ARG A 65 -13.43 -3.89 -17.55
N PHE A 66 -14.71 -3.84 -17.92
CA PHE A 66 -15.65 -2.83 -17.47
C PHE A 66 -15.65 -2.63 -15.95
N ALA A 67 -15.51 -1.36 -15.54
CA ALA A 67 -15.56 -0.91 -14.15
C ALA A 67 -14.56 -1.59 -13.18
N GLY A 68 -13.44 -2.13 -13.66
CA GLY A 68 -12.41 -2.72 -12.79
C GLY A 68 -12.72 -4.15 -12.34
N ARG A 69 -13.63 -4.86 -13.02
CA ARG A 69 -13.93 -6.28 -12.79
C ARG A 69 -13.03 -7.18 -13.62
N LEU A 70 -12.49 -8.22 -13.00
CA LEU A 70 -11.75 -9.29 -13.67
C LEU A 70 -12.67 -10.08 -14.60
N PRO A 71 -12.20 -10.48 -15.80
CA PRO A 71 -12.92 -11.40 -16.67
C PRO A 71 -13.04 -12.79 -16.02
N GLY A 72 -14.00 -13.60 -16.48
CA GLY A 72 -14.24 -14.95 -15.96
C GLY A 72 -13.01 -15.86 -16.06
N SER A 73 -12.20 -15.73 -17.12
CA SER A 73 -10.92 -16.43 -17.30
C SER A 73 -9.96 -16.14 -16.16
N ALA A 74 -9.75 -14.86 -15.83
CA ALA A 74 -8.88 -14.44 -14.73
C ALA A 74 -9.39 -14.92 -13.37
N VAL A 75 -10.70 -14.88 -13.12
CA VAL A 75 -11.29 -15.40 -11.88
C VAL A 75 -11.11 -16.92 -11.79
N SER A 76 -11.26 -17.65 -12.89
CA SER A 76 -11.05 -19.11 -12.93
C SER A 76 -9.60 -19.47 -12.64
N LYS A 77 -8.65 -18.80 -13.32
CA LYS A 77 -7.21 -18.96 -13.08
C LYS A 77 -6.84 -18.65 -11.63
N ALA A 78 -7.35 -17.55 -11.09
CA ALA A 78 -7.13 -17.20 -9.69
C ALA A 78 -7.73 -18.25 -8.72
N SER A 79 -8.90 -18.82 -9.06
CA SER A 79 -9.55 -19.86 -8.24
C SER A 79 -8.76 -21.18 -8.22
N GLU A 80 -8.09 -21.53 -9.32
CA GLU A 80 -7.19 -22.68 -9.39
C GLU A 80 -5.98 -22.46 -8.50
N LEU A 81 -5.35 -21.29 -8.60
CA LEU A 81 -4.24 -20.91 -7.72
C LEU A 81 -4.68 -20.96 -6.26
N MET A 82 -5.84 -20.39 -5.90
CA MET A 82 -6.36 -20.43 -4.53
C MET A 82 -6.47 -21.85 -3.97
N ARG A 83 -6.91 -22.83 -4.77
CA ARG A 83 -6.98 -24.24 -4.33
C ARG A 83 -5.61 -24.89 -4.10
N ALA A 84 -4.58 -24.36 -4.73
CA ALA A 84 -3.20 -24.82 -4.56
C ALA A 84 -2.44 -24.09 -3.44
N HIS A 85 -3.06 -23.10 -2.78
CA HIS A 85 -2.46 -22.29 -1.73
C HIS A 85 -3.24 -22.39 -0.43
N ASP A 86 -2.56 -22.13 0.69
CA ASP A 86 -3.14 -22.25 2.03
C ASP A 86 -3.98 -21.01 2.40
N VAL A 87 -3.60 -19.84 1.86
CA VAL A 87 -4.27 -18.56 2.17
C VAL A 87 -4.15 -17.56 1.01
N LEU A 88 -5.21 -16.78 0.80
CA LEU A 88 -5.20 -15.60 -0.07
C LEU A 88 -5.01 -14.33 0.77
N HIS A 89 -4.07 -13.47 0.40
CA HIS A 89 -3.89 -12.15 0.99
C HIS A 89 -4.28 -11.07 -0.02
N LEU A 90 -5.43 -10.44 0.21
CA LEU A 90 -5.91 -9.31 -0.55
C LEU A 90 -5.32 -8.01 -0.01
N HIS A 91 -4.81 -7.16 -0.89
CA HIS A 91 -4.40 -5.81 -0.54
C HIS A 91 -5.37 -4.81 -1.15
N THR A 92 -5.72 -3.78 -0.37
CA THR A 92 -6.69 -2.72 -0.71
C THR A 92 -8.15 -3.19 -0.63
N LEU A 93 -9.10 -2.26 -0.64
CA LEU A 93 -10.53 -2.57 -0.50
C LEU A 93 -11.37 -2.10 -1.69
N TRP A 94 -11.04 -0.94 -2.28
CA TRP A 94 -11.91 -0.24 -3.24
C TRP A 94 -11.86 -0.76 -4.69
N THR A 95 -11.42 -2.01 -4.89
CA THR A 95 -11.31 -2.63 -6.22
C THR A 95 -12.35 -3.75 -6.37
N PRO A 96 -13.22 -3.72 -7.39
CA PRO A 96 -14.20 -4.79 -7.62
C PRO A 96 -13.58 -6.18 -7.78
N SER A 97 -12.35 -6.24 -8.29
CA SER A 97 -11.55 -7.47 -8.34
C SER A 97 -11.31 -8.10 -6.97
N ASN A 98 -11.07 -7.33 -5.91
CA ASN A 98 -10.97 -7.89 -4.54
C ASN A 98 -12.28 -8.52 -4.09
N GLY A 99 -13.42 -7.91 -4.43
CA GLY A 99 -14.74 -8.50 -4.18
C GLY A 99 -14.94 -9.84 -4.91
N GLN A 100 -14.53 -9.92 -6.17
CA GLN A 100 -14.59 -11.15 -6.97
C GLN A 100 -13.67 -12.25 -6.40
N LEU A 101 -12.44 -11.89 -6.05
CA LEU A 101 -11.45 -12.84 -5.53
C LEU A 101 -11.79 -13.32 -4.12
N ALA A 102 -12.32 -12.46 -3.24
CA ALA A 102 -12.85 -12.88 -1.95
C ALA A 102 -14.03 -13.86 -2.10
N ALA A 103 -14.94 -13.61 -3.05
CA ALA A 103 -16.03 -14.54 -3.34
C ALA A 103 -15.53 -15.88 -3.91
N ALA A 104 -14.54 -15.83 -4.81
CA ALA A 104 -13.90 -17.02 -5.36
C ALA A 104 -13.18 -17.84 -4.28
N ALA A 105 -12.44 -17.17 -3.38
CA ALA A 105 -11.74 -17.80 -2.25
C ALA A 105 -12.72 -18.56 -1.34
N ARG A 106 -13.84 -17.92 -0.97
CA ARG A 106 -14.91 -18.59 -0.21
C ARG A 106 -15.47 -19.82 -0.93
N LYS A 107 -15.71 -19.73 -2.23
CA LYS A 107 -16.19 -20.86 -3.05
C LYS A 107 -15.15 -21.98 -3.14
N ALA A 108 -13.87 -21.62 -3.18
CA ALA A 108 -12.75 -22.58 -3.23
C ALA A 108 -12.42 -23.21 -1.87
N GLY A 109 -12.97 -22.69 -0.77
CA GLY A 109 -12.62 -23.12 0.59
C GLY A 109 -11.29 -22.54 1.09
N THR A 110 -10.64 -21.65 0.33
CA THR A 110 -9.37 -21.02 0.72
C THR A 110 -9.65 -19.82 1.63
N PRO A 111 -9.14 -19.79 2.88
CA PRO A 111 -9.30 -18.63 3.75
C PRO A 111 -8.57 -17.43 3.17
N TYR A 112 -9.04 -16.22 3.49
CA TYR A 112 -8.37 -14.99 3.05
C TYR A 112 -8.19 -13.97 4.16
N VAL A 113 -7.08 -13.24 4.03
CA VAL A 113 -6.73 -12.04 4.80
C VAL A 113 -6.91 -10.82 3.91
N VAL A 114 -7.34 -9.70 4.48
CA VAL A 114 -7.40 -8.42 3.76
C VAL A 114 -6.66 -7.34 4.53
N THR A 115 -5.71 -6.67 3.87
CA THR A 115 -5.06 -5.47 4.41
C THR A 115 -5.69 -4.21 3.83
N ILE A 116 -6.13 -3.33 4.71
CA ILE A 116 -6.94 -2.15 4.34
C ILE A 116 -6.11 -0.96 3.82
N HIS A 117 -4.87 -0.73 4.29
CA HIS A 117 -3.93 0.29 3.76
C HIS A 117 -4.46 1.74 3.74
N GLY A 118 -5.05 2.17 4.85
CA GLY A 118 -5.64 3.49 5.10
C GLY A 118 -6.99 3.70 4.43
N MET A 119 -7.49 2.72 3.68
CA MET A 119 -8.62 2.94 2.77
C MET A 119 -9.96 3.23 3.45
N LEU A 120 -10.05 2.96 4.75
CA LEU A 120 -11.21 3.23 5.60
C LEU A 120 -10.99 4.37 6.61
N ASP A 121 -9.90 5.13 6.49
CA ASP A 121 -9.71 6.34 7.30
C ASP A 121 -10.76 7.40 6.96
N ASP A 122 -11.01 8.32 7.91
CA ASP A 122 -12.13 9.26 7.84
C ASP A 122 -12.05 10.11 6.58
N TRP A 123 -10.85 10.61 6.29
CA TRP A 123 -10.57 11.37 5.08
C TRP A 123 -10.89 10.55 3.82
N CYS A 124 -10.38 9.33 3.70
CA CYS A 124 -10.65 8.45 2.57
C CYS A 124 -12.16 8.27 2.39
N MET A 125 -12.92 8.13 3.47
CA MET A 125 -14.36 7.90 3.41
C MET A 125 -15.16 9.14 2.99
N THR A 126 -14.63 10.36 3.15
CA THR A 126 -15.21 11.57 2.54
C THR A 126 -15.08 11.60 1.01
N GLN A 127 -14.01 11.00 0.47
CA GLN A 127 -13.70 11.05 -0.96
C GLN A 127 -14.60 10.10 -1.76
N ARG A 128 -15.37 10.66 -2.71
CA ARG A 128 -16.38 9.92 -3.49
C ARG A 128 -17.32 9.13 -2.57
N ALA A 129 -17.73 9.76 -1.46
CA ALA A 129 -18.45 9.14 -0.36
C ALA A 129 -19.64 8.28 -0.79
N LEU A 130 -20.50 8.79 -1.67
CA LEU A 130 -21.67 8.06 -2.15
C LEU A 130 -21.28 6.74 -2.85
N LYS A 131 -20.31 6.79 -3.78
CA LYS A 131 -19.81 5.60 -4.49
C LYS A 131 -19.20 4.58 -3.53
N LYS A 132 -18.42 5.06 -2.54
CA LYS A 132 -17.83 4.19 -1.51
C LYS A 132 -18.87 3.57 -0.60
N LYS A 133 -19.86 4.34 -0.11
CA LYS A 133 -20.96 3.84 0.72
C LYS A 133 -21.77 2.76 0.00
N ILE A 134 -22.10 2.99 -1.28
CA ILE A 134 -22.78 1.99 -2.12
C ILE A 134 -21.91 0.73 -2.26
N TYR A 135 -20.65 0.87 -2.65
CA TYR A 135 -19.77 -0.28 -2.83
C TYR A 135 -19.48 -1.02 -1.52
N LEU A 136 -19.38 -0.31 -0.40
CA LEU A 136 -19.24 -0.87 0.94
C LEU A 136 -20.46 -1.72 1.29
N ALA A 137 -21.67 -1.18 1.09
CA ALA A 137 -22.92 -1.92 1.34
C ALA A 137 -23.08 -3.16 0.45
N LEU A 138 -22.67 -3.08 -0.82
CA LEU A 138 -22.87 -4.16 -1.79
C LEU A 138 -21.77 -5.23 -1.80
N SER A 139 -20.54 -4.88 -1.42
CA SER A 139 -19.39 -5.78 -1.60
C SER A 139 -18.34 -5.65 -0.51
N ALA A 140 -17.77 -4.46 -0.30
CA ALA A 140 -16.58 -4.31 0.54
C ALA A 140 -16.82 -4.69 2.00
N ARG A 141 -18.01 -4.42 2.58
CA ARG A 141 -18.33 -4.86 3.93
C ARG A 141 -18.29 -6.38 4.03
N ARG A 142 -18.92 -7.09 3.10
CA ARG A 142 -18.88 -8.57 3.09
C ARG A 142 -17.46 -9.11 2.93
N VAL A 143 -16.61 -8.44 2.14
CA VAL A 143 -15.18 -8.81 2.06
C VAL A 143 -14.51 -8.73 3.43
N LEU A 144 -14.79 -7.68 4.21
CA LEU A 144 -14.22 -7.51 5.54
C LEU A 144 -14.80 -8.50 6.55
N GLU A 145 -16.13 -8.65 6.62
CA GLU A 145 -16.79 -9.52 7.61
C GLU A 145 -16.44 -11.00 7.43
N GLU A 146 -16.36 -11.46 6.19
CA GLU A 146 -16.10 -12.87 5.88
C GLU A 146 -14.59 -13.20 5.83
N ALA A 147 -13.72 -12.21 6.02
CA ALA A 147 -12.28 -12.44 6.06
C ALA A 147 -11.93 -13.32 7.26
N ARG A 148 -10.96 -14.23 7.07
CA ARG A 148 -10.35 -14.95 8.19
C ARG A 148 -9.66 -13.98 9.12
N MET A 149 -9.06 -12.92 8.57
CA MET A 149 -8.47 -11.82 9.33
C MET A 149 -8.53 -10.51 8.53
N VAL A 150 -8.82 -9.41 9.21
CA VAL A 150 -8.61 -8.06 8.68
C VAL A 150 -7.32 -7.51 9.30
N HIS A 151 -6.42 -7.03 8.45
CA HIS A 151 -5.12 -6.53 8.85
C HIS A 151 -5.08 -5.00 8.68
N CYS A 152 -4.91 -4.30 9.79
CA CYS A 152 -4.59 -2.87 9.85
C CYS A 152 -3.09 -2.68 10.10
N THR A 153 -2.50 -1.67 9.49
CA THR A 153 -1.09 -1.31 9.53
C THR A 153 -0.73 -0.42 10.72
N ALA A 154 -1.72 0.23 11.35
CA ALA A 154 -1.53 1.08 12.53
C ALA A 154 -2.78 1.12 13.43
N SER A 155 -2.62 1.43 14.72
CA SER A 155 -3.74 1.54 15.66
C SER A 155 -4.74 2.63 15.28
N GLY A 156 -4.24 3.80 14.87
CA GLY A 156 -5.11 4.90 14.42
C GLY A 156 -5.89 4.59 13.13
N GLU A 157 -5.38 3.67 12.31
CA GLU A 157 -6.13 3.16 11.16
C GLU A 157 -7.27 2.24 11.61
N LEU A 158 -7.01 1.35 12.57
CA LEU A 158 -8.03 0.48 13.15
C LEU A 158 -9.15 1.29 13.82
N GLU A 159 -8.79 2.29 14.61
CA GLU A 159 -9.75 3.17 15.29
C GLU A 159 -10.75 3.79 14.31
N GLN A 160 -10.25 4.38 13.22
CA GLN A 160 -11.10 4.96 12.18
C GLN A 160 -11.88 3.91 11.38
N ALA A 161 -11.28 2.74 11.13
CA ALA A 161 -11.86 1.71 10.28
C ALA A 161 -13.01 0.93 10.96
N ARG A 162 -13.00 0.82 12.31
CA ARG A 162 -13.95 0.01 13.10
C ARG A 162 -15.42 0.39 12.92
N GLN A 163 -15.72 1.63 12.56
CA GLN A 163 -17.11 2.05 12.32
C GLN A 163 -17.71 1.43 11.03
N TRP A 164 -16.88 0.84 10.15
CA TRP A 164 -17.31 0.37 8.83
C TRP A 164 -17.58 -1.15 8.75
N PHE A 165 -17.07 -1.94 9.70
CA PHE A 165 -17.20 -3.40 9.78
C PHE A 165 -17.00 -3.91 11.22
N SER A 166 -17.46 -5.12 11.53
CA SER A 166 -17.51 -5.70 12.89
C SER A 166 -16.69 -6.98 13.05
N ASN A 167 -15.83 -7.34 12.08
CA ASN A 167 -15.02 -8.55 12.13
C ASN A 167 -14.14 -8.57 13.39
N SER A 168 -14.41 -9.51 14.29
CA SER A 168 -13.69 -9.67 15.55
C SER A 168 -12.24 -10.15 15.39
N ARG A 169 -11.89 -10.69 14.21
CA ARG A 169 -10.53 -11.14 13.86
C ARG A 169 -9.76 -10.04 13.16
N THR A 170 -9.67 -8.89 13.80
CA THR A 170 -8.93 -7.74 13.28
C THR A 170 -7.66 -7.53 14.08
N THR A 171 -6.53 -7.39 13.38
CA THR A 171 -5.20 -7.21 14.00
C THR A 171 -4.49 -5.97 13.47
N VAL A 172 -3.62 -5.40 14.30
CA VAL A 172 -2.71 -4.32 13.93
C VAL A 172 -1.30 -4.90 13.82
N ILE A 173 -0.72 -4.88 12.62
CA ILE A 173 0.66 -5.28 12.38
C ILE A 173 1.32 -4.21 11.49
N PRO A 174 2.41 -3.55 11.92
CA PRO A 174 3.10 -2.58 11.10
C PRO A 174 3.60 -3.19 9.77
N LEU A 175 3.62 -2.37 8.72
CA LEU A 175 4.22 -2.79 7.45
C LEU A 175 5.73 -2.97 7.61
N VAL A 176 6.25 -4.01 7.00
CA VAL A 176 7.69 -4.21 6.85
C VAL A 176 8.19 -3.41 5.66
N PHE A 177 9.43 -2.94 5.76
CA PHE A 177 10.15 -2.32 4.66
C PHE A 177 11.61 -2.77 4.71
N ASP A 178 12.24 -2.86 3.54
CA ASP A 178 13.66 -3.22 3.46
C ASP A 178 14.53 -2.04 3.91
N THR A 179 15.28 -2.24 4.98
CA THR A 179 16.21 -1.25 5.54
C THR A 179 17.61 -1.36 4.96
N SER A 180 17.91 -2.40 4.18
CA SER A 180 19.25 -2.68 3.66
C SER A 180 19.84 -1.52 2.86
N PRO A 181 19.09 -0.81 1.99
CA PRO A 181 19.61 0.36 1.26
C PRO A 181 19.99 1.55 2.15
N PHE A 182 19.59 1.55 3.42
CA PHE A 182 19.80 2.66 4.36
C PHE A 182 20.84 2.33 5.45
N ARG A 183 21.47 1.15 5.40
CA ARG A 183 22.48 0.75 6.40
C ARG A 183 23.81 1.47 6.18
N ASP A 184 24.22 1.53 4.92
CA ASP A 184 25.48 2.15 4.49
C ASP A 184 25.16 3.37 3.62
N LEU A 185 24.75 4.46 4.28
CA LEU A 185 24.44 5.70 3.58
C LEU A 185 25.75 6.33 3.05
N PRO A 186 25.75 6.91 1.84
CA PRO A 186 26.84 7.77 1.43
C PRO A 186 26.92 8.98 2.38
N GLY A 187 28.07 9.66 2.39
CA GLY A 187 28.22 10.96 3.06
C GLY A 187 27.23 12.01 2.55
N THR A 188 27.28 13.22 3.10
CA THR A 188 26.36 14.31 2.71
C THR A 188 26.69 14.92 1.35
N GLU A 189 27.89 14.65 0.82
CA GLU A 189 28.42 15.27 -0.39
C GLU A 189 27.55 15.02 -1.63
N PRO A 190 27.07 13.81 -1.93
CA PRO A 190 26.18 13.58 -3.09
C PRO A 190 24.86 14.36 -2.99
N ALA A 191 24.31 14.49 -1.78
CA ALA A 191 23.10 15.27 -1.56
C ALA A 191 23.35 16.77 -1.76
N MET A 192 24.46 17.30 -1.24
CA MET A 192 24.82 18.72 -1.43
C MET A 192 25.11 19.06 -2.90
N GLN A 193 25.70 18.13 -3.66
CA GLN A 193 25.89 18.29 -5.10
C GLN A 193 24.56 18.27 -5.88
N ALA A 194 23.64 17.37 -5.53
CA ALA A 194 22.35 17.25 -6.19
C ALA A 194 21.37 18.38 -5.81
N PHE A 195 21.48 18.90 -4.59
CA PHE A 195 20.57 19.89 -4.02
C PHE A 195 21.37 21.09 -3.47
N PRO A 196 21.69 22.09 -4.31
CA PRO A 196 22.50 23.25 -3.91
C PRO A 196 21.93 24.10 -2.76
N VAL A 197 20.65 23.91 -2.42
CA VAL A 197 20.00 24.53 -1.26
C VAL A 197 20.53 24.00 0.08
N LEU A 198 21.14 22.80 0.08
CA LEU A 198 21.73 22.20 1.27
C LEU A 198 23.09 22.84 1.56
N ARG A 199 23.24 23.41 2.75
CA ARG A 199 24.49 24.03 3.22
C ARG A 199 25.05 23.24 4.40
N GLU A 200 26.37 23.09 4.45
CA GLU A 200 27.06 22.23 5.42
C GLU A 200 26.85 22.67 6.88
N ALA A 201 26.70 23.98 7.11
CA ALA A 201 26.58 24.57 8.44
C ALA A 201 25.14 24.77 8.93
N THR A 202 24.11 24.50 8.11
CA THR A 202 22.71 24.71 8.47
C THR A 202 22.00 23.39 8.72
N ARG A 203 21.11 23.36 9.71
CA ARG A 203 20.21 22.21 9.90
C ARG A 203 19.16 22.23 8.79
N THR A 204 18.92 21.09 8.15
CA THR A 204 17.85 20.97 7.14
C THR A 204 16.65 20.24 7.70
N LEU A 205 15.48 20.85 7.58
CA LEU A 205 14.17 20.20 7.79
C LEU A 205 13.67 19.67 6.45
N LEU A 206 13.62 18.33 6.31
CA LEU A 206 13.18 17.66 5.09
C LEU A 206 11.70 17.26 5.17
N PHE A 207 10.90 17.74 4.24
CA PHE A 207 9.58 17.19 3.93
C PHE A 207 9.70 16.23 2.75
N LEU A 208 9.60 14.92 2.99
CA LEU A 208 9.65 13.90 1.95
C LEU A 208 8.29 13.19 1.81
N SER A 209 7.43 13.74 0.96
CA SER A 209 6.09 13.20 0.70
C SER A 209 5.49 13.89 -0.52
N ARG A 210 4.43 13.32 -1.10
CA ARG A 210 3.54 14.07 -2.01
C ARG A 210 3.10 15.37 -1.34
N VAL A 211 3.15 16.47 -2.08
CA VAL A 211 2.64 17.78 -1.65
C VAL A 211 1.13 17.77 -1.86
N HIS A 212 0.42 17.47 -0.78
CA HIS A 212 -1.02 17.24 -0.79
C HIS A 212 -1.56 17.56 0.60
N TYR A 213 -2.75 18.16 0.70
CA TYR A 213 -3.32 18.62 1.98
C TYR A 213 -3.33 17.57 3.11
N LYS A 214 -3.62 16.30 2.80
CA LYS A 214 -3.52 15.19 3.78
C LYS A 214 -2.12 15.01 4.40
N LYS A 215 -1.08 15.53 3.76
CA LYS A 215 0.31 15.45 4.20
C LYS A 215 0.75 16.67 5.01
N GLY A 216 -0.09 17.71 5.06
CA GLY A 216 0.04 18.81 6.02
C GLY A 216 1.36 19.56 5.94
N ILE A 217 1.79 19.91 4.73
CA ILE A 217 3.05 20.66 4.53
C ILE A 217 3.01 22.03 5.19
N GLU A 218 1.80 22.62 5.29
CA GLU A 218 1.52 23.87 5.96
C GLU A 218 1.99 23.84 7.40
N HIS A 219 1.83 22.71 8.10
CA HIS A 219 2.32 22.55 9.46
C HIS A 219 3.84 22.66 9.57
N LEU A 220 4.57 22.19 8.55
CA LEU A 220 6.02 22.36 8.52
C LEU A 220 6.41 23.82 8.23
N ILE A 221 5.67 24.48 7.34
CA ILE A 221 5.90 25.90 7.01
C ILE A 221 5.67 26.77 8.26
N ASP A 222 4.56 26.57 8.96
CA ASP A 222 4.23 27.27 10.19
C ASP A 222 5.28 27.00 11.29
N ALA A 223 5.67 25.73 11.46
CA ALA A 223 6.71 25.37 12.42
C ALA A 223 8.08 25.99 12.07
N SER A 224 8.43 26.08 10.79
CA SER A 224 9.66 26.74 10.33
C SER A 224 9.65 28.25 10.65
N ALA A 225 8.51 28.92 10.47
CA ALA A 225 8.37 30.32 10.85
C ALA A 225 8.62 30.53 12.36
N LEU A 226 8.03 29.69 13.21
CA LEU A 226 8.23 29.74 14.66
C LEU A 226 9.70 29.52 15.06
N LEU A 227 10.38 28.57 14.43
CA LEU A 227 11.80 28.31 14.68
C LEU A 227 12.67 29.52 14.29
N ARG A 228 12.34 30.20 13.19
CA ARG A 228 13.04 31.44 12.78
C ARG A 228 12.82 32.57 13.78
N GLU A 229 11.60 32.73 14.31
CA GLU A 229 11.32 33.73 15.36
C GLU A 229 12.12 33.48 16.64
N GLN A 230 12.47 32.23 16.94
CA GLN A 230 13.33 31.84 18.05
C GLN A 230 14.84 31.98 17.74
N GLY A 231 15.21 32.51 16.57
CA GLY A 231 16.60 32.69 16.17
C GLY A 231 17.32 31.40 15.76
N LEU A 232 16.58 30.32 15.46
CA LEU A 232 17.16 29.06 15.00
C LEU A 232 17.32 29.06 13.48
N GLU A 233 18.57 29.14 13.02
CA GLU A 233 18.88 29.02 11.59
C GLU A 233 18.68 27.58 11.10
N HIS A 234 17.91 27.44 10.01
CA HIS A 234 17.65 26.18 9.35
C HIS A 234 17.19 26.41 7.90
N ASP A 235 17.37 25.39 7.06
CA ASP A 235 16.82 25.31 5.72
C ASP A 235 15.61 24.37 5.70
N VAL A 236 14.64 24.63 4.83
CA VAL A 236 13.51 23.72 4.57
C VAL A 236 13.66 23.18 3.15
N LEU A 237 13.71 21.85 3.04
CA LEU A 237 13.72 21.15 1.75
C LEU A 237 12.41 20.39 1.58
N VAL A 238 11.69 20.68 0.50
CA VAL A 238 10.45 19.99 0.13
C VAL A 238 10.73 19.08 -1.06
N ALA A 239 10.63 17.77 -0.84
CA ALA A 239 10.86 16.74 -1.83
C ALA A 239 9.57 15.93 -2.07
N GLY A 240 8.96 16.16 -3.23
CA GLY A 240 7.83 15.38 -3.71
C GLY A 240 6.97 16.13 -4.72
N HIS A 241 6.13 15.39 -5.44
CA HIS A 241 5.20 15.94 -6.42
C HIS A 241 3.85 16.28 -5.78
N GLY A 242 3.15 17.28 -6.31
CA GLY A 242 1.80 17.67 -5.90
C GLY A 242 0.94 18.08 -7.10
N GLU A 243 -0.35 18.25 -6.89
CA GLU A 243 -1.25 18.80 -7.92
C GLU A 243 -1.04 20.31 -8.04
N ALA A 244 -0.90 20.82 -9.27
CA ALA A 244 -0.56 22.22 -9.54
C ALA A 244 -1.42 23.23 -8.73
N PRO A 245 -2.76 23.11 -8.63
CA PRO A 245 -3.57 24.08 -7.90
C PRO A 245 -3.27 24.17 -6.40
N TYR A 246 -2.67 23.14 -5.80
CA TYR A 246 -2.31 23.11 -4.40
C TYR A 246 -0.84 23.47 -4.17
N VAL A 247 0.03 23.18 -5.14
CA VAL A 247 1.46 23.56 -5.10
C VAL A 247 1.66 25.05 -5.39
N GLU A 248 0.77 25.65 -6.19
CA GLU A 248 0.83 27.08 -6.57
C GLU A 248 0.15 28.02 -5.55
N GLN A 249 -0.47 27.48 -4.49
CA GLN A 249 -1.02 28.27 -3.37
C GLN A 249 0.07 28.67 -2.38
#